data_AF-A0A5S5DKS3-F1
#
_entry.id   AF-A0A5S5DKS3-F1
#
_cell.length_a   1.000
_cell.length_b   1.000
_cell.length_c   1.000
_cell.angle_alpha   90.00
_cell.angle_beta   90.00
_cell.angle_gamma   90.00
#
_symmetry.space_group_name_H-M   'P 1'
#
loop_
_entity.id
_entity.type
_entity.pdbx_description
1 polymer ?
#
loop_
_entity_poly.entity_id
_entity_poly.type
_entity_poly.pdbx_seq_one_letter_code
_entity_poly.pdbx_strand_id
1 'polypeptide(L)'
;MQRLLLVILSSFFLFQGCKKSLPEGILPKRTMVDLMTEVHLVDGYLNTLPLDSTRRVVESLYAEVFRKFKVDSTQFKQNVAYYLGDPVLSKELYVTINKKLMDYDNAYRVADSVRNAKIADSVRVVQRFIKLKDAAHKLILQVQKDTIPLTPTLYRTEFMDRVGLYLNVYDPSKMSPQPGPSSPLVMPATPPGGSAARTADEHPKPTRPPLRLEEQVSPVEEKEPSAQH
;
A
#
# COMPACT_ATOMS: atom_id res chain seq x y z
N MET A 1 -0.73 -3.65 -76.50
CA MET A 1 -1.20 -3.04 -75.24
C MET A 1 -2.35 -3.80 -74.58
N GLN A 2 -3.39 -4.22 -75.32
CA GLN A 2 -4.57 -4.93 -74.76
C GLN A 2 -4.26 -6.28 -74.08
N ARG A 3 -3.30 -7.05 -74.61
CA ARG A 3 -2.88 -8.34 -74.02
C ARG A 3 -2.14 -8.19 -72.69
N LEU A 4 -1.43 -7.07 -72.48
CA LEU A 4 -0.71 -6.79 -71.23
C LEU A 4 -1.69 -6.44 -70.11
N LEU A 5 -2.74 -5.66 -70.42
CA LEU A 5 -3.78 -5.29 -69.46
C LEU A 5 -4.56 -6.50 -68.94
N LEU A 6 -4.83 -7.51 -69.78
CA LEU A 6 -5.52 -8.73 -69.34
C LEU A 6 -4.68 -9.59 -68.39
N VAL A 7 -3.35 -9.62 -68.58
CA VAL A 7 -2.43 -10.34 -67.69
C VAL A 7 -2.26 -9.61 -66.35
N ILE A 8 -2.20 -8.28 -66.35
CA ILE A 8 -2.15 -7.47 -65.13
C ILE A 8 -3.47 -7.60 -64.35
N LEU A 9 -4.61 -7.57 -65.06
CA LEU A 9 -5.93 -7.71 -64.45
C LEU A 9 -6.12 -9.12 -63.87
N SER A 10 -5.73 -10.18 -64.57
CA SER A 10 -5.83 -11.56 -64.04
C SER A 10 -4.89 -11.78 -62.85
N SER A 11 -3.69 -11.22 -62.88
CA SER A 11 -2.75 -11.25 -61.76
C SER A 11 -3.34 -10.57 -60.51
N PHE A 12 -3.99 -9.42 -60.67
CA PHE A 12 -4.63 -8.71 -59.55
C PHE A 12 -5.74 -9.53 -58.86
N PHE A 13 -6.54 -10.28 -59.62
CA PHE A 13 -7.58 -11.16 -59.05
C PHE A 13 -7.01 -12.37 -58.31
N LEU A 14 -5.85 -12.90 -58.71
CA LEU A 14 -5.20 -14.01 -58.03
C LEU A 14 -4.64 -13.63 -56.65
N PHE A 15 -4.24 -12.38 -56.44
CA PHE A 15 -3.73 -11.91 -55.13
C PHE A 15 -4.81 -11.74 -54.05
N GLN A 16 -6.09 -11.62 -54.42
CA GLN A 16 -7.18 -11.43 -53.44
C GLN A 16 -7.73 -12.75 -52.86
N GLY A 17 -7.29 -13.92 -53.35
CA GLY A 17 -7.87 -15.23 -53.04
C GLY A 17 -7.44 -15.88 -51.72
N CYS A 18 -6.39 -15.40 -51.06
CA CYS A 18 -5.88 -15.98 -49.81
C CYS A 18 -6.45 -15.31 -48.55
N LYS A 19 -7.78 -15.18 -48.45
CA LYS A 19 -8.42 -14.85 -47.17
C LYS A 19 -9.04 -16.14 -46.64
N LYS A 20 -8.52 -16.67 -45.53
CA LYS A 20 -9.21 -17.70 -44.74
C LYS A 20 -10.55 -17.10 -44.33
N SER A 21 -11.62 -17.47 -45.03
CA SER A 21 -12.98 -17.11 -44.63
C SER A 21 -13.25 -17.77 -43.29
N LEU A 22 -13.77 -16.98 -42.34
CA LEU A 22 -14.25 -17.52 -41.08
C LEU A 22 -15.42 -18.47 -41.38
N PRO A 23 -15.53 -19.62 -40.68
CA PRO A 23 -16.69 -20.48 -40.80
C PRO A 23 -17.96 -19.70 -40.45
N GLU A 24 -19.08 -20.07 -41.08
CA GLU A 24 -20.37 -19.44 -40.80
C GLU A 24 -20.74 -19.59 -39.32
N GLY A 25 -21.24 -18.51 -38.70
CA GLY A 25 -21.60 -18.49 -37.28
C GLY A 25 -20.45 -18.24 -36.30
N ILE A 26 -19.19 -18.18 -36.78
CA ILE A 26 -18.04 -17.80 -35.94
C ILE A 26 -17.87 -16.28 -35.90
N LEU A 27 -17.79 -15.73 -34.70
CA LEU A 27 -17.56 -14.32 -34.42
C LEU A 27 -16.14 -13.93 -34.87
N PRO A 28 -15.94 -12.70 -35.36
CA PRO A 28 -14.60 -12.19 -35.59
C PRO A 28 -13.76 -12.19 -34.30
N LYS A 29 -12.46 -12.44 -34.42
CA LYS A 29 -11.53 -12.53 -33.27
C LYS A 29 -11.65 -11.32 -32.33
N ARG A 30 -11.77 -10.11 -32.88
CA ARG A 30 -11.94 -8.88 -32.08
C ARG A 30 -13.19 -8.94 -31.21
N THR A 31 -14.33 -9.32 -31.79
CA THR A 31 -15.60 -9.46 -31.08
C THR A 31 -15.54 -10.58 -30.05
N MET A 32 -14.88 -11.69 -30.35
CA MET A 32 -14.68 -12.77 -29.38
C MET A 32 -13.82 -12.32 -28.20
N VAL A 33 -12.76 -11.52 -28.43
CA VAL A 33 -11.97 -10.92 -27.35
C VAL A 33 -12.86 -10.05 -26.47
N ASP A 34 -13.66 -9.16 -27.06
CA ASP A 34 -14.57 -8.30 -26.30
C ASP A 34 -15.60 -9.11 -25.49
N LEU A 35 -16.21 -10.13 -26.11
CA LEU A 35 -17.17 -11.02 -25.46
C LEU A 35 -16.55 -11.78 -24.28
N MET A 36 -15.41 -12.42 -24.48
CA MET A 36 -14.73 -13.19 -23.44
C MET A 36 -14.19 -12.30 -22.33
N THR A 37 -13.74 -11.08 -22.64
CA THR A 37 -13.37 -10.09 -21.62
C THR A 37 -14.54 -9.77 -20.70
N GLU A 38 -15.74 -9.55 -21.23
CA GLU A 38 -16.95 -9.29 -20.43
C GLU A 38 -17.40 -10.52 -19.63
N VAL A 39 -17.32 -11.72 -20.22
CA VAL A 39 -17.58 -12.98 -19.50
C VAL A 39 -16.64 -13.12 -18.30
N HIS A 40 -15.34 -12.90 -18.48
CA HIS A 40 -14.38 -12.98 -17.38
C HIS A 40 -14.57 -11.89 -16.32
N LEU A 41 -15.06 -10.70 -16.69
CA LEU A 41 -15.45 -9.67 -15.72
C LEU A 41 -16.66 -10.11 -14.89
N VAL A 42 -17.68 -10.69 -15.54
CA VAL A 42 -18.85 -11.25 -14.86
C VAL A 42 -18.43 -12.39 -13.93
N ASP A 43 -17.62 -13.32 -14.40
CA ASP A 43 -17.10 -14.43 -13.57
C ASP A 43 -16.27 -13.90 -12.39
N GLY A 44 -15.44 -12.88 -12.62
CA GLY A 44 -14.69 -12.21 -11.56
C GLY A 44 -15.62 -11.65 -10.48
N TYR A 45 -16.69 -10.96 -10.89
CA TYR A 45 -17.69 -10.43 -9.96
C TYR A 45 -18.44 -11.55 -9.21
N LEU A 46 -18.90 -12.57 -9.92
CA LEU A 46 -19.63 -13.70 -9.32
C LEU A 46 -18.79 -14.45 -8.28
N ASN A 47 -17.47 -14.54 -8.48
CA ASN A 47 -16.55 -15.14 -7.51
C ASN A 47 -16.35 -14.31 -6.24
N THR A 48 -16.76 -13.03 -6.21
CA THR A 48 -16.75 -12.20 -4.99
C THR A 48 -18.00 -12.38 -4.12
N LEU A 49 -19.04 -13.03 -4.66
CA LEU A 49 -20.34 -13.16 -4.00
C LEU A 49 -20.48 -14.52 -3.29
N PRO A 50 -21.27 -14.59 -2.20
CA PRO A 50 -21.70 -15.86 -1.63
C PRO A 50 -22.51 -16.69 -2.64
N LEU A 51 -22.45 -18.03 -2.52
CA LEU A 51 -23.08 -18.96 -3.47
C LEU A 51 -24.57 -18.69 -3.70
N ASP A 52 -25.32 -18.41 -2.62
CA ASP A 52 -26.77 -18.15 -2.72
C ASP A 52 -27.07 -16.85 -3.46
N SER A 53 -26.21 -15.83 -3.31
CA SER A 53 -26.32 -14.59 -4.08
C SER A 53 -25.98 -14.81 -5.54
N THR A 54 -24.91 -15.55 -5.83
CA THR A 54 -24.47 -15.88 -7.19
C THR A 54 -25.58 -16.58 -7.98
N ARG A 55 -26.24 -17.58 -7.39
CA ARG A 55 -27.35 -18.31 -8.02
C ARG A 55 -28.51 -17.40 -8.45
N ARG A 56 -28.74 -16.29 -7.75
CA ARG A 56 -29.83 -15.36 -8.05
C ARG A 56 -29.52 -14.41 -9.20
N VAL A 57 -28.25 -14.11 -9.45
CA VAL A 57 -27.84 -13.05 -10.40
C VAL A 57 -27.15 -13.58 -11.66
N VAL A 58 -26.59 -14.79 -11.63
CA VAL A 58 -25.80 -15.37 -12.72
C VAL A 58 -26.53 -15.36 -14.06
N GLU A 59 -27.79 -15.80 -14.10
CA GLU A 59 -28.57 -15.87 -15.35
C GLU A 59 -28.80 -14.49 -15.95
N SER A 60 -29.12 -13.49 -15.11
CA SER A 60 -29.36 -12.12 -15.56
C SER A 60 -28.09 -11.47 -16.11
N LEU A 61 -26.94 -11.69 -15.46
CA LEU A 61 -25.66 -11.11 -15.89
C LEU A 61 -25.22 -11.71 -17.23
N TYR A 62 -25.28 -13.03 -17.38
CA TYR A 62 -24.94 -13.69 -18.64
C TYR A 62 -25.93 -13.33 -19.75
N ALA A 63 -27.23 -13.19 -19.45
CA ALA A 63 -28.22 -12.74 -20.43
C ALA A 63 -27.92 -11.33 -20.96
N GLU A 64 -27.43 -10.42 -20.10
CA GLU A 64 -27.01 -9.09 -20.51
C GLU A 64 -25.78 -9.11 -21.43
N VAL A 65 -24.78 -9.94 -21.10
CA VAL A 65 -23.60 -10.14 -21.97
C VAL A 65 -24.04 -10.66 -23.34
N PHE A 66 -24.85 -11.72 -23.37
CA PHE A 66 -25.36 -12.32 -24.61
C PHE A 66 -26.18 -11.32 -25.45
N ARG A 67 -27.02 -10.50 -24.80
CA ARG A 67 -27.75 -9.41 -25.46
C ARG A 67 -26.83 -8.35 -26.05
N LYS A 68 -25.78 -7.95 -25.32
CA LYS A 68 -24.81 -6.92 -25.77
C LYS A 68 -24.09 -7.35 -27.06
N PHE A 69 -23.72 -8.62 -27.16
CA PHE A 69 -23.01 -9.16 -28.31
C PHE A 69 -23.91 -9.79 -29.38
N LYS A 70 -25.23 -9.86 -29.14
CA LYS A 70 -26.23 -10.51 -30.01
C LYS A 70 -25.88 -11.97 -30.29
N VAL A 71 -25.48 -12.69 -29.24
CA VAL A 71 -25.06 -14.10 -29.29
C VAL A 71 -26.04 -14.93 -28.47
N ASP A 72 -26.43 -16.10 -28.97
CA ASP A 72 -27.20 -17.07 -28.19
C ASP A 72 -26.30 -18.09 -27.48
N SER A 73 -26.86 -18.90 -26.57
CA SER A 73 -26.09 -19.89 -25.82
C SER A 73 -25.43 -20.97 -26.69
N THR A 74 -26.00 -21.29 -27.85
CA THR A 74 -25.48 -22.29 -28.79
C THR A 74 -24.34 -21.71 -29.63
N GLN A 75 -24.51 -20.51 -30.15
CA GLN A 75 -23.49 -19.73 -30.83
C GLN A 75 -22.31 -19.46 -29.90
N PHE A 76 -22.56 -19.12 -28.64
CA PHE A 76 -21.49 -18.95 -27.65
C PHE A 76 -20.66 -20.24 -27.51
N LYS A 77 -21.31 -21.39 -27.31
CA LYS A 77 -20.62 -22.70 -27.22
C LYS A 77 -19.82 -23.03 -28.49
N GLN A 78 -20.38 -22.78 -29.67
CA GLN A 78 -19.69 -22.98 -30.95
C GLN A 78 -18.45 -22.09 -31.08
N ASN A 79 -18.56 -20.81 -30.70
CA ASN A 79 -17.46 -19.86 -30.73
C ASN A 79 -16.35 -20.22 -29.75
N VAL A 80 -16.73 -20.59 -28.52
CA VAL A 80 -15.78 -21.08 -27.51
C VAL A 80 -15.07 -22.33 -28.02
N ALA A 81 -15.80 -23.31 -28.57
CA ALA A 81 -15.19 -24.52 -29.12
C ALA A 81 -14.22 -24.23 -30.28
N TYR A 82 -14.56 -23.29 -31.17
CA TYR A 82 -13.69 -22.90 -32.29
C TYR A 82 -12.39 -22.24 -31.81
N TYR A 83 -12.48 -21.25 -30.92
CA TYR A 83 -11.32 -20.49 -30.47
C TYR A 83 -10.46 -21.23 -29.45
N LEU A 84 -11.07 -22.02 -28.57
CA LEU A 84 -10.35 -22.78 -27.54
C LEU A 84 -9.94 -24.18 -28.00
N GLY A 85 -10.51 -24.69 -29.11
CA GLY A 85 -10.14 -25.98 -29.69
C GLY A 85 -8.78 -26.00 -30.39
N ASP A 86 -8.26 -24.82 -30.79
CA ASP A 86 -6.91 -24.66 -31.33
C ASP A 86 -6.01 -23.94 -30.30
N PRO A 87 -4.97 -24.58 -29.76
CA PRO A 87 -4.04 -23.97 -28.81
C PRO A 87 -3.38 -22.68 -29.30
N VAL A 88 -3.10 -22.56 -30.60
CA VAL A 88 -2.47 -21.37 -31.18
C VAL A 88 -3.43 -20.20 -31.17
N LEU A 89 -4.67 -20.41 -31.65
CA LEU A 89 -5.71 -19.39 -31.63
C LEU A 89 -6.08 -18.99 -30.19
N SER A 90 -6.19 -19.97 -29.30
CA SER A 90 -6.51 -19.78 -27.89
C SER A 90 -5.45 -18.93 -27.20
N LYS A 91 -4.16 -19.22 -27.42
CA LYS A 91 -3.05 -18.42 -26.88
C LYS A 91 -3.14 -16.97 -27.34
N GLU A 92 -3.32 -16.74 -28.64
CA GLU A 92 -3.41 -15.36 -29.16
C GLU A 92 -4.64 -14.60 -28.64
N LEU A 93 -5.76 -15.30 -28.49
CA LEU A 93 -6.98 -14.75 -27.92
C LEU A 93 -6.73 -14.30 -26.47
N TYR A 94 -6.20 -15.19 -25.63
CA TYR A 94 -5.95 -14.91 -24.21
C TYR A 94 -4.88 -13.84 -23.99
N VAL A 95 -3.85 -13.75 -24.84
CA VAL A 95 -2.89 -12.63 -24.77
C VAL A 95 -3.60 -11.29 -24.91
N THR A 96 -4.58 -11.20 -25.82
CA THR A 96 -5.32 -9.97 -26.07
C THR A 96 -6.33 -9.68 -24.96
N ILE A 97 -7.00 -10.72 -24.45
CA ILE A 97 -7.92 -10.62 -23.29
C ILE A 97 -7.16 -10.11 -22.07
N ASN A 98 -6.06 -10.77 -21.70
CA ASN A 98 -5.26 -10.42 -20.53
C ASN A 98 -4.74 -8.98 -20.62
N LYS A 99 -4.30 -8.55 -21.82
CA LYS A 99 -3.90 -7.16 -22.04
C LYS A 99 -5.03 -6.17 -21.72
N LYS A 100 -6.25 -6.43 -22.21
CA LYS A 100 -7.41 -5.57 -21.90
C LYS A 100 -7.75 -5.54 -20.42
N LEU A 101 -7.72 -6.69 -19.75
CA LEU A 101 -7.97 -6.75 -18.30
C LEU A 101 -6.90 -5.98 -17.52
N MET A 102 -5.63 -6.09 -17.90
CA MET A 102 -4.54 -5.29 -17.32
C MET A 102 -4.72 -3.79 -17.57
N ASP A 103 -5.21 -3.39 -18.75
CA ASP A 103 -5.49 -1.99 -19.04
C ASP A 103 -6.61 -1.45 -18.15
N TYR A 104 -7.68 -2.23 -17.92
CA TYR A 104 -8.75 -1.88 -16.98
C TYR A 104 -8.23 -1.76 -15.54
N ASP A 105 -7.50 -2.77 -15.06
CA ASP A 105 -6.93 -2.75 -13.71
C ASP A 105 -6.04 -1.52 -13.47
N ASN A 106 -5.15 -1.23 -14.42
CA ASN A 106 -4.29 -0.06 -14.33
C ASN A 106 -5.09 1.26 -14.29
N ALA A 107 -6.14 1.38 -15.10
CA ALA A 107 -6.99 2.56 -15.09
C ALA A 107 -7.67 2.76 -13.72
N TYR A 108 -8.22 1.68 -13.14
CA TYR A 108 -8.83 1.73 -11.80
C TYR A 108 -7.82 2.05 -10.71
N ARG A 109 -6.64 1.42 -10.73
CA ARG A 109 -5.56 1.65 -9.76
C ARG A 109 -5.07 3.10 -9.76
N VAL A 110 -4.91 3.69 -10.94
CA VAL A 110 -4.50 5.10 -11.07
C VAL A 110 -5.60 6.02 -10.51
N ALA A 111 -6.86 5.78 -10.86
CA ALA A 111 -7.98 6.57 -10.37
C ALA A 111 -8.13 6.50 -8.84
N ASP A 112 -7.99 5.31 -8.27
CA ASP A 112 -8.07 5.09 -6.82
C ASP A 112 -6.91 5.76 -6.08
N SER A 113 -5.68 5.66 -6.59
CA SER A 113 -4.51 6.32 -6.00
C SER A 113 -4.68 7.84 -5.90
N VAL A 114 -5.20 8.48 -6.96
CA VAL A 114 -5.46 9.93 -6.97
C VAL A 114 -6.55 10.29 -5.96
N ARG A 115 -7.61 9.50 -5.87
CA ARG A 115 -8.70 9.72 -4.91
C ARG A 115 -8.19 9.57 -3.48
N ASN A 116 -7.46 8.50 -3.19
CA ASN A 116 -6.91 8.23 -1.87
C ASN A 116 -5.93 9.32 -1.43
N ALA A 117 -5.07 9.82 -2.33
CA ALA A 117 -4.17 10.93 -2.02
C ALA A 117 -4.93 12.20 -1.60
N LYS A 118 -6.04 12.52 -2.27
CA LYS A 118 -6.91 13.66 -1.92
C LYS A 118 -7.59 13.45 -0.56
N ILE A 119 -8.12 12.26 -0.32
CA ILE A 119 -8.78 11.92 0.95
C ILE A 119 -7.76 12.00 2.10
N ALA A 120 -6.58 11.40 1.93
CA ALA A 120 -5.51 11.42 2.93
C ALA A 120 -5.07 12.85 3.29
N ASP A 121 -4.97 13.74 2.30
CA ASP A 121 -4.65 15.14 2.56
C ASP A 121 -5.75 15.86 3.35
N SER A 122 -7.02 15.68 2.95
CA SER A 122 -8.15 16.25 3.67
C SER A 122 -8.23 15.79 5.14
N VAL A 123 -7.97 14.51 5.39
CA VAL A 123 -7.93 13.93 6.74
C VAL A 123 -6.78 14.52 7.54
N ARG A 124 -5.59 14.70 6.94
CA ARG A 124 -4.44 15.31 7.61
C ARG A 124 -4.73 16.74 8.05
N VAL A 125 -5.38 17.53 7.20
CA VAL A 125 -5.77 18.91 7.50
C VAL A 125 -6.73 18.95 8.69
N VAL A 126 -7.78 18.12 8.68
CA VAL A 126 -8.74 18.03 9.80
C VAL A 126 -8.06 17.59 11.09
N GLN A 127 -7.21 16.56 11.04
CA GLN A 127 -6.47 16.08 12.20
C GLN A 127 -5.56 17.17 12.79
N ARG A 128 -4.95 18.01 11.95
CA ARG A 128 -4.17 19.16 12.42
C ARG A 128 -5.03 20.13 13.22
N PHE A 129 -6.22 20.48 12.73
CA PHE A 129 -7.12 21.39 13.44
C PHE A 129 -7.63 20.80 14.76
N ILE A 130 -7.93 19.51 14.80
CA ILE A 130 -8.31 18.81 16.04
C ILE A 130 -7.16 18.90 17.07
N LYS A 131 -5.92 18.60 16.65
CA LYS A 131 -4.74 18.70 17.53
C LYS A 131 -4.53 20.13 18.06
N LEU A 132 -4.69 21.14 17.21
CA LEU A 132 -4.57 22.54 17.62
C LEU A 132 -5.66 22.94 18.62
N LYS A 133 -6.91 22.52 18.37
CA LYS A 133 -8.02 22.73 19.30
C LYS A 133 -7.71 22.10 20.65
N ASP A 134 -7.26 20.86 20.67
CA ASP A 134 -7.00 20.13 21.92
C ASP A 134 -5.82 20.73 22.69
N ALA A 135 -4.77 21.18 21.98
CA ALA A 135 -3.65 21.90 22.59
C ALA A 135 -4.11 23.23 23.21
N ALA A 136 -4.93 24.02 22.50
CA ALA A 136 -5.49 25.27 23.02
C ALA A 136 -6.41 25.01 24.22
N HIS A 137 -7.27 23.99 24.15
CA HIS A 137 -8.15 23.58 25.24
C HIS A 137 -7.33 23.24 26.50
N LYS A 138 -6.24 22.48 26.36
CA LYS A 138 -5.36 22.13 27.47
C LYS A 138 -4.72 23.37 28.11
N LEU A 139 -4.30 24.34 27.30
CA LEU A 139 -3.69 25.59 27.80
C LEU A 139 -4.68 26.53 28.49
N ILE A 140 -5.97 26.52 28.10
CA ILE A 140 -6.96 27.44 28.66
C ILE A 140 -7.68 26.82 29.87
N LEU A 141 -8.10 25.55 29.75
CA LEU A 141 -9.01 24.93 30.71
C LEU A 141 -8.30 23.93 31.65
N GLN A 142 -7.14 23.40 31.25
CA GLN A 142 -6.37 22.41 32.02
C GLN A 142 -5.01 22.97 32.46
N VAL A 143 -4.97 24.25 32.85
CA VAL A 143 -3.79 24.82 33.50
C VAL A 143 -3.64 24.14 34.86
N GLN A 144 -2.59 23.32 35.00
CA GLN A 144 -2.18 22.83 36.30
C GLN A 144 -1.72 24.04 37.12
N LYS A 145 -2.26 24.22 38.32
CA LYS A 145 -1.80 25.27 39.23
C LYS A 145 -0.41 24.85 39.72
N ASP A 146 0.62 25.54 39.25
CA ASP A 146 1.98 25.28 39.70
C ASP A 146 2.02 25.37 41.23
N THR A 147 2.42 24.25 41.86
CA THR A 147 2.48 24.15 43.33
C THR A 147 3.80 24.70 43.88
N ILE A 148 4.76 24.98 42.99
CA ILE A 148 6.07 25.51 43.33
C ILE A 148 5.96 27.04 43.44
N PRO A 149 6.36 27.66 44.57
CA PRO A 149 6.35 29.11 44.69
C PRO A 149 7.33 29.73 43.69
N LEU A 150 6.87 30.71 42.91
CA LEU A 150 7.69 31.44 41.96
C LEU A 150 8.70 32.31 42.72
N THR A 151 9.92 31.80 42.87
CA THR A 151 11.03 32.55 43.46
C THR A 151 11.82 33.28 42.37
N PRO A 152 12.40 34.46 42.65
CA PRO A 152 13.16 35.23 41.65
C PRO A 152 14.33 34.43 41.03
N THR A 153 14.92 33.50 41.80
CA THR A 153 16.01 32.63 41.34
C THR A 153 15.51 31.58 40.36
N LEU A 154 14.39 30.92 40.66
CA LEU A 154 13.77 29.93 39.78
C LEU A 154 13.28 30.57 38.48
N TYR A 155 12.60 31.71 38.57
CA TYR A 155 12.15 32.45 37.40
C TYR A 155 13.32 32.84 36.49
N ARG A 156 14.43 33.33 37.07
CA ARG A 156 15.65 33.63 36.33
C ARG A 156 16.21 32.39 35.63
N THR A 157 16.31 31.26 36.31
CA THR A 157 16.88 30.03 35.71
C THR A 157 16.00 29.48 34.60
N GLU A 158 14.68 29.42 34.80
CA GLU A 158 13.76 28.96 33.76
C GLU A 158 13.73 29.90 32.55
N PHE A 159 13.77 31.22 32.80
CA PHE A 159 13.87 32.20 31.73
C PHE A 159 15.14 31.97 30.92
N MET A 160 16.31 31.88 31.59
CA MET A 160 17.61 31.68 30.95
C MET A 160 17.68 30.37 30.15
N ASP A 161 17.04 29.29 30.65
CA ASP A 161 16.92 28.01 29.95
C ASP A 161 16.05 28.13 28.69
N ARG A 162 14.87 28.78 28.79
CA ARG A 162 13.98 29.01 27.63
C ARG A 162 14.63 29.85 26.53
N VAL A 163 15.45 30.83 26.89
CA VAL A 163 16.14 31.68 25.90
C VAL A 163 17.51 31.13 25.49
N GLY A 164 17.93 29.99 26.05
CA GLY A 164 19.21 29.33 25.71
C GLY A 164 20.46 30.10 26.14
N LEU A 165 20.34 30.99 27.13
CA LEU A 165 21.43 31.84 27.63
C LEU A 165 21.95 31.29 28.97
N TYR A 166 22.70 30.19 28.93
CA TYR A 166 23.31 29.63 30.14
C TYR A 166 24.48 30.52 30.60
N LEU A 167 24.22 31.43 31.52
CA LEU A 167 25.26 32.05 32.33
C LEU A 167 25.62 31.07 33.45
N ASN A 168 26.83 30.49 33.40
CA ASN A 168 27.43 29.82 34.54
C ASN A 168 27.64 30.87 35.66
N VAL A 169 26.61 31.06 36.48
CA VAL A 169 26.73 31.91 37.67
C VAL A 169 27.58 31.13 38.67
N TYR A 170 28.81 31.59 38.85
CA TYR A 170 29.73 31.12 39.88
C TYR A 170 29.04 31.22 41.25
N ASP A 171 28.81 30.06 41.89
CA ASP A 171 28.24 29.95 43.23
C ASP A 171 29.37 29.64 44.22
N PRO A 172 29.89 30.64 44.96
CA PRO A 172 31.00 30.45 45.87
C PRO A 172 30.67 29.52 47.05
N SER A 173 29.40 29.21 47.31
CA SER A 173 28.98 28.32 48.40
C SER A 173 29.19 26.82 48.10
N LYS A 174 29.50 26.46 46.85
CA LYS A 174 29.77 25.08 46.41
C LYS A 174 31.25 24.73 46.30
N MET A 175 32.15 25.61 46.74
CA MET A 175 33.58 25.34 46.74
C MET A 175 33.96 24.54 48.00
N SER A 176 34.31 23.26 47.84
CA SER A 176 34.92 22.47 48.92
C SER A 176 36.21 23.15 49.41
N PRO A 177 36.53 23.16 50.72
CA PRO A 177 37.75 23.80 51.20
C PRO A 177 38.99 23.07 50.65
N GLN A 178 39.95 23.84 50.13
CA GLN A 178 41.25 23.33 49.69
C GLN A 178 42.05 22.79 50.89
N PRO A 179 42.71 21.62 50.80
CA PRO A 179 43.61 21.16 51.85
C PRO A 179 44.95 21.91 51.80
N GLY A 180 45.39 22.43 52.95
CA GLY A 180 46.70 23.06 53.19
C GLY A 180 47.89 22.07 53.25
N PRO A 181 49.12 22.55 53.48
CA PRO A 181 50.29 22.17 52.68
C PRO A 181 51.06 20.90 53.13
N SER A 182 51.45 20.13 52.12
CA SER A 182 52.59 19.20 51.94
C SER A 182 53.38 18.66 53.15
N SER A 183 53.42 17.32 53.27
CA SER A 183 54.61 16.56 53.70
C SER A 183 55.19 15.75 52.53
N PRO A 184 56.51 15.48 52.49
CA PRO A 184 57.22 15.28 51.25
C PRO A 184 57.18 13.85 50.72
N LEU A 185 57.28 13.81 49.39
CA LEU A 185 57.45 12.71 48.46
C LEU A 185 58.23 11.49 49.00
N VAL A 186 57.59 10.32 48.96
CA VAL A 186 58.28 9.03 48.84
C VAL A 186 57.96 8.49 47.45
N MET A 187 59.01 8.32 46.63
CA MET A 187 58.91 7.71 45.29
C MET A 187 58.77 6.17 45.38
N PRO A 188 58.21 5.52 44.34
CA PRO A 188 57.62 4.19 44.46
C PRO A 188 58.65 3.07 44.22
N ALA A 189 58.50 1.97 44.96
CA ALA A 189 59.06 0.68 44.60
C ALA A 189 57.98 -0.16 43.88
N THR A 190 58.19 -0.45 42.61
CA THR A 190 57.57 -1.58 41.87
C THR A 190 58.31 -2.88 42.30
N PRO A 191 57.80 -4.12 42.17
CA PRO A 191 56.58 -4.65 41.50
C PRO A 191 55.92 -5.75 42.39
N PRO A 192 55.32 -6.90 41.94
CA PRO A 192 54.66 -7.29 40.68
C PRO A 192 53.26 -7.96 40.88
N GLY A 193 52.50 -8.07 39.78
CA GLY A 193 51.66 -9.25 39.50
C GLY A 193 50.27 -9.36 40.14
N GLY A 194 49.26 -9.61 39.30
CA GLY A 194 48.09 -10.41 39.68
C GLY A 194 46.73 -9.70 39.71
N SER A 195 45.96 -9.91 38.65
CA SER A 195 44.50 -10.09 38.60
C SER A 195 43.57 -9.07 39.29
N ALA A 196 42.79 -8.32 38.49
CA ALA A 196 41.35 -8.58 38.34
C ALA A 196 40.62 -7.36 37.74
N ALA A 197 39.95 -7.64 36.61
CA ALA A 197 38.72 -7.04 36.08
C ALA A 197 38.26 -5.64 36.57
N ARG A 198 38.00 -4.74 35.61
CA ARG A 198 36.64 -4.30 35.22
C ARG A 198 36.68 -3.28 34.08
N THR A 199 36.14 -3.73 32.95
CA THR A 199 35.29 -3.04 31.96
C THR A 199 35.54 -1.56 31.67
N ALA A 200 36.01 -1.34 30.45
CA ALA A 200 36.01 -0.08 29.73
C ALA A 200 34.59 0.44 29.48
N ASP A 201 34.50 1.77 29.47
CA ASP A 201 33.44 2.59 28.92
C ASP A 201 32.99 2.14 27.52
N GLU A 202 31.68 2.01 27.32
CA GLU A 202 31.07 2.11 26.00
C GLU A 202 29.81 2.96 26.11
N HIS A 203 29.87 4.17 25.55
CA HIS A 203 28.73 5.04 25.32
C HIS A 203 27.73 4.37 24.37
N PRO A 204 26.41 4.31 24.69
CA PRO A 204 25.43 3.90 23.71
C PRO A 204 25.07 5.09 22.81
N LYS A 205 25.39 4.94 21.52
CA LYS A 205 24.87 5.72 20.40
C LYS A 205 23.35 5.47 20.28
N PRO A 206 22.52 6.50 20.01
CA PRO A 206 21.08 6.27 19.83
C PRO A 206 20.81 5.64 18.46
N THR A 207 20.49 4.34 18.47
CA THR A 207 19.99 3.59 17.31
C THR A 207 18.51 3.92 17.10
N ARG A 208 18.17 4.43 15.92
CA ARG A 208 16.78 4.64 15.45
C ARG A 208 16.12 3.27 15.23
N PRO A 209 14.93 2.97 15.80
CA PRO A 209 14.23 1.73 15.48
C PRO A 209 13.54 1.82 14.11
N PRO A 210 13.45 0.71 13.35
CA PRO A 210 12.70 0.65 12.11
C PRO A 210 11.19 0.59 12.37
N LEU A 211 10.42 1.31 11.57
CA LEU A 211 8.96 1.19 11.49
C LEU A 211 8.61 -0.19 10.93
N ARG A 212 8.09 -1.08 11.78
CA ARG A 212 7.43 -2.33 11.37
C ARG A 212 5.98 -2.25 11.85
N LEU A 213 5.04 -2.05 10.92
CA LEU A 213 3.64 -2.38 11.16
C LEU A 213 3.51 -3.89 10.98
N GLU A 214 3.35 -4.63 12.08
CA GLU A 214 2.74 -5.95 12.02
C GLU A 214 1.27 -5.84 12.39
N GLU A 215 0.48 -6.21 11.40
CA GLU A 215 -0.91 -6.59 11.45
C GLU A 215 -1.03 -7.92 12.22
N GLN A 216 -1.71 -7.90 13.35
CA GLN A 216 -2.15 -9.09 14.07
C GLN A 216 -3.61 -8.88 14.45
N VAL A 217 -4.50 -9.36 13.58
CA VAL A 217 -5.93 -9.55 13.87
C VAL A 217 -6.05 -10.94 14.50
N SER A 218 -6.38 -11.01 15.79
CA SER A 218 -6.75 -12.28 16.44
C SER A 218 -8.20 -12.64 16.11
N PRO A 219 -8.55 -13.92 15.92
CA PRO A 219 -9.95 -14.35 15.73
C PRO A 219 -10.72 -14.25 17.05
N VAL A 220 -11.96 -13.79 16.98
CA VAL A 220 -12.94 -13.91 18.07
C VAL A 220 -13.41 -15.37 18.10
N GLU A 221 -13.09 -16.06 19.19
CA GLU A 221 -13.55 -17.42 19.49
C GLU A 221 -15.00 -17.36 20.00
N GLU A 222 -15.94 -17.78 19.15
CA GLU A 222 -17.35 -17.93 19.47
C GLU A 222 -17.54 -19.21 20.29
N LYS A 223 -17.91 -19.04 21.56
CA LYS A 223 -18.13 -20.12 22.52
C LYS A 223 -19.64 -20.40 22.61
N GLU A 224 -20.09 -21.45 21.94
CA GLU A 224 -21.31 -22.19 22.32
C GLU A 224 -20.87 -23.52 22.93
N PRO A 225 -21.41 -23.93 24.11
CA PRO A 225 -22.59 -24.80 24.05
C PRO A 225 -23.51 -24.74 25.30
N SER A 226 -24.82 -24.93 25.11
CA SER A 226 -25.61 -25.91 25.87
C SER A 226 -27.07 -25.92 25.47
N ALA A 227 -27.46 -26.99 24.79
CA ALA A 227 -28.84 -27.42 24.72
C ALA A 227 -29.23 -28.11 26.04
N GLN A 228 -30.17 -27.51 26.78
CA GLN A 228 -30.97 -28.17 27.82
C GLN A 228 -32.37 -27.52 27.86
N HIS A 229 -33.33 -28.15 27.17
CA HIS A 229 -34.68 -28.54 27.64
C HIS A 229 -35.66 -28.73 26.47
#